data_AF-A0A3D3A8M7-F1
#
_entry.id   AF-A0A3D3A8M7-F1
#
_cell.length_a   1.000
_cell.length_b   1.000
_cell.length_c   1.000
_cell.angle_alpha   90.00
_cell.angle_beta   90.00
_cell.angle_gamma   90.00
#
_symmetry.space_group_name_H-M   'P 1'
#
loop_
_entity.id
_entity.type
_entity.pdbx_description
1 polymer ?
#
loop_
_entity_poly.entity_id
_entity_poly.type
_entity_poly.pdbx_seq_one_letter_code
_entity_poly.pdbx_strand_id
1 'polypeptide(L)'
;ISEHTPFSDVVNAAQAARAANAEIILSVGGGSIIDAAKAVIICLRENIDTVEALSARIGQVSEGPGGPRHISIPTTLSGAEHTEFAGGINP
;
A
#
# COMPACT_ATOMS: atom_id res chain seq x y z
N ILE A 1 2.01 5.23 9.27
CA ILE A 1 2.68 3.96 8.91
C ILE A 1 4.06 3.99 9.55
N SER A 2 4.39 2.95 10.29
CA SER A 2 5.67 2.76 10.97
C SER A 2 6.76 2.31 10.00
N GLU A 3 8.01 2.26 10.46
CA GLU A 3 9.13 1.79 9.65
C GLU A 3 8.94 0.35 9.13
N HIS A 4 9.50 0.06 7.95
CA HIS A 4 9.41 -1.24 7.27
C HIS A 4 8.01 -1.69 6.83
N THR A 5 7.01 -0.82 6.86
CA THR A 5 5.66 -1.09 6.34
C THR A 5 5.00 -2.33 6.96
N PRO A 6 4.66 -2.30 8.28
CA PRO A 6 3.91 -3.39 8.90
C PRO A 6 2.56 -3.58 8.22
N PHE A 7 2.17 -4.82 7.93
CA PHE A 7 0.91 -5.12 7.25
C PHE A 7 -0.32 -4.66 8.03
N SER A 8 -0.25 -4.64 9.36
CA SER A 8 -1.30 -4.08 10.22
C SER A 8 -1.55 -2.60 9.92
N ASP A 9 -0.50 -1.80 9.77
CA ASP A 9 -0.59 -0.39 9.43
C ASP A 9 -1.18 -0.18 8.02
N VAL A 10 -0.81 -1.04 7.06
CA VAL A 10 -1.35 -1.04 5.70
C VAL A 10 -2.85 -1.31 5.71
N VAL A 11 -3.29 -2.37 6.40
CA VAL A 11 -4.70 -2.75 6.49
C VAL A 11 -5.52 -1.64 7.15
N ASN A 12 -5.03 -1.05 8.24
CA ASN A 12 -5.68 0.08 8.91
C ASN A 12 -5.79 1.30 7.97
N ALA A 13 -4.75 1.60 7.20
CA ALA A 13 -4.78 2.69 6.22
C ALA A 13 -5.73 2.41 5.05
N ALA A 14 -5.81 1.16 4.58
CA ALA A 14 -6.76 0.75 3.53
C ALA A 14 -8.21 0.88 4.00
N GLN A 15 -8.51 0.52 5.26
CA GLN A 15 -9.82 0.73 5.86
C GLN A 15 -10.16 2.22 5.94
N ALA A 16 -9.21 3.06 6.38
CA ALA A 16 -9.40 4.52 6.43
C ALA A 16 -9.64 5.13 5.03
N ALA A 17 -8.88 4.69 4.03
CA ALA A 17 -9.05 5.14 2.64
C ALA A 17 -10.41 4.72 2.07
N ARG A 18 -10.87 3.49 2.37
CA ARG A 18 -12.20 3.00 1.98
C ARG A 18 -13.31 3.82 2.63
N ALA A 19 -13.22 4.08 3.93
CA ALA A 19 -14.19 4.89 4.65
C ALA A 19 -14.28 6.34 4.11
N ALA A 20 -13.17 6.88 3.61
CA ALA A 20 -13.11 8.20 2.98
C ALA A 20 -13.55 8.21 1.50
N ASN A 21 -13.85 7.06 0.89
CA ASN A 21 -14.05 6.91 -0.56
C ASN A 21 -12.92 7.57 -1.38
N ALA A 22 -11.67 7.32 -0.99
CA ALA A 22 -10.52 7.98 -1.60
C ALA A 22 -10.32 7.56 -3.07
N GLU A 23 -10.26 8.54 -3.97
CA GLU A 23 -9.95 8.33 -5.41
C GLU A 23 -8.46 8.50 -5.74
N ILE A 24 -7.69 9.12 -4.85
CA ILE A 24 -6.26 9.37 -4.97
C ILE A 24 -5.58 9.02 -3.65
N ILE A 25 -4.46 8.30 -3.75
CA ILE A 25 -3.52 8.08 -2.65
C ILE A 25 -2.28 8.93 -2.92
N LEU A 26 -1.94 9.80 -1.97
CA LEU A 26 -0.74 10.62 -1.98
C LEU A 26 0.23 10.08 -0.92
N SER A 27 1.40 9.58 -1.34
CA SER A 27 2.48 9.21 -0.41
C SER A 27 3.50 10.34 -0.31
N VAL A 28 3.83 10.76 0.92
CA VAL A 28 4.90 11.72 1.20
C VAL A 28 5.84 11.09 2.23
N GLY A 29 7.07 10.76 1.82
CA GLY A 29 8.03 10.11 2.70
C GLY A 29 9.07 9.28 1.95
N GLY A 30 9.77 8.41 2.68
CA GLY A 30 10.70 7.45 2.09
C GLY A 30 10.03 6.17 1.58
N GLY A 31 10.85 5.18 1.21
CA GLY A 31 10.40 3.92 0.63
C GLY A 31 9.27 3.21 1.37
N SER A 32 9.29 3.15 2.71
CA SER A 32 8.23 2.51 3.49
C SER A 32 6.85 3.17 3.27
N ILE A 33 6.78 4.50 3.19
CA ILE A 33 5.50 5.20 2.96
C ILE A 33 4.99 4.96 1.54
N ILE A 34 5.90 4.94 0.56
CA ILE A 34 5.56 4.72 -0.84
C ILE A 34 5.06 3.28 -1.05
N ASP A 35 5.76 2.31 -0.49
CA ASP A 35 5.35 0.90 -0.57
C ASP A 35 4.07 0.62 0.19
N ALA A 36 3.87 1.26 1.35
CA ALA A 36 2.60 1.20 2.07
C ALA A 36 1.43 1.72 1.22
N ALA A 37 1.61 2.83 0.49
CA ALA A 37 0.59 3.36 -0.39
C ALA A 37 0.22 2.39 -1.52
N LYS A 38 1.20 1.73 -2.13
CA LYS A 38 0.95 0.68 -3.13
C LYS A 38 0.21 -0.51 -2.52
N ALA A 39 0.62 -0.97 -1.34
CA ALA A 39 -0.03 -2.07 -0.64
C ALA A 39 -1.49 -1.71 -0.25
N VAL A 40 -1.75 -0.48 0.17
CA VAL A 40 -3.10 0.04 0.39
C VAL A 40 -3.94 -0.04 -0.89
N ILE A 41 -3.37 0.34 -2.04
CA ILE A 41 -4.08 0.23 -3.33
C ILE A 41 -4.40 -1.23 -3.68
N ILE A 42 -3.48 -2.16 -3.42
CA ILE A 42 -3.74 -3.61 -3.57
C ILE A 42 -4.91 -4.01 -2.68
N CYS A 43 -4.92 -3.60 -1.41
CA CYS A 43 -6.03 -3.90 -0.49
C CYS A 43 -7.37 -3.34 -0.97
N LEU A 44 -7.37 -2.13 -1.54
CA LEU A 44 -8.58 -1.51 -2.07
C LEU A 44 -9.08 -2.23 -3.31
N ARG A 45 -8.19 -2.61 -4.25
CA ARG A 45 -8.53 -3.32 -5.49
C ARG A 45 -9.11 -4.70 -5.24
N GLU A 46 -8.52 -5.44 -4.29
CA GLU A 46 -8.87 -6.83 -4.02
C GLU A 46 -9.83 -7.00 -2.85
N ASN A 47 -10.30 -5.89 -2.28
CA ASN A 47 -11.18 -5.89 -1.12
C ASN A 47 -10.60 -6.66 0.09
N ILE A 48 -9.30 -6.50 0.33
CA ILE A 48 -8.58 -7.06 1.48
C ILE A 48 -8.74 -6.14 2.68
N ASP A 49 -9.14 -6.71 3.81
CA ASP A 49 -9.40 -6.00 5.08
C ASP A 49 -8.72 -6.66 6.30
N THR A 50 -7.92 -7.71 6.09
CA THR A 50 -7.17 -8.42 7.13
C THR A 50 -5.69 -8.57 6.78
N VAL A 51 -4.86 -8.74 7.80
CA VAL A 51 -3.42 -8.96 7.65
C VAL A 51 -3.13 -10.31 7.03
N GLU A 52 -3.93 -11.32 7.38
CA GLU A 52 -3.82 -12.69 6.86
C GLU A 52 -4.09 -12.71 5.35
N ALA A 53 -5.13 -12.01 4.90
CA ALA A 53 -5.46 -11.92 3.48
C ALA A 53 -4.39 -11.13 2.70
N LEU A 54 -3.83 -10.05 3.28
CA LEU A 54 -2.69 -9.36 2.67
C LEU A 54 -1.44 -10.25 2.61
N SER A 55 -1.19 -11.04 3.65
CA SER A 55 -0.05 -11.97 3.71
C SER A 55 -0.14 -13.07 2.65
N ALA A 56 -1.35 -13.52 2.31
CA ALA A 56 -1.57 -14.50 1.25
C ALA A 56 -1.19 -13.99 -0.15
N ARG A 57 -0.93 -12.68 -0.31
CA ARG A 57 -0.58 -12.04 -1.59
C ARG A 57 0.91 -11.81 -1.78
N ILE A 58 1.75 -12.22 -0.83
CA ILE A 58 3.21 -12.13 -0.98
C ILE A 58 3.67 -12.87 -2.24
N GLY A 59 4.43 -12.17 -3.10
CA GLY A 59 4.95 -12.73 -4.34
C GLY A 59 3.90 -12.91 -5.46
N GLN A 60 2.70 -12.38 -5.27
CA GLN A 60 1.62 -12.46 -6.26
C GLN A 60 1.36 -11.09 -6.89
N VAL A 61 0.93 -11.11 -8.16
CA VAL A 61 0.50 -9.89 -8.86
C VAL A 61 -0.94 -9.60 -8.47
N SER A 62 -1.22 -8.33 -8.18
CA SER A 62 -2.57 -7.90 -7.86
C SER A 62 -3.48 -7.96 -9.08
N GLU A 63 -4.60 -8.67 -8.98
CA GLU A 63 -5.60 -8.79 -10.03
C GLU A 63 -6.88 -8.05 -9.60
N GLY A 64 -7.46 -7.22 -10.47
CA GLY A 64 -8.68 -6.49 -10.15
C GLY A 64 -8.91 -5.25 -11.01
N PRO A 65 -10.09 -4.60 -10.88
CA PRO A 65 -10.36 -3.33 -11.55
C PRO A 65 -9.38 -2.24 -11.08
N GLY A 66 -9.32 -1.13 -11.83
CA GLY A 66 -8.48 0.01 -11.46
C GLY A 66 -8.75 0.47 -10.02
N GLY A 67 -7.68 0.66 -9.25
CA GLY A 67 -7.73 1.26 -7.91
C GLY A 67 -7.52 2.79 -7.95
N PRO A 68 -7.46 3.44 -6.79
CA PRO A 68 -7.13 4.86 -6.69
C PRO A 68 -5.81 5.20 -7.42
N ARG A 69 -5.72 6.42 -7.96
CA ARG A 69 -4.47 6.91 -8.55
C ARG A 69 -3.43 7.14 -7.46
N HIS A 70 -2.18 6.78 -7.72
CA HIS A 70 -1.07 7.00 -6.80
C HIS A 70 -0.21 8.17 -7.25
N ILE A 71 0.03 9.14 -6.38
CA ILE A 71 1.04 10.18 -6.54
C ILE A 71 2.07 10.02 -5.42
N SER A 72 3.35 9.99 -5.78
CA SER A 72 4.44 9.88 -4.81
C SER A 72 5.26 11.17 -4.76
N ILE A 73 5.51 11.66 -3.54
CA ILE A 73 6.45 12.74 -3.22
C ILE A 73 7.57 12.13 -2.37
N PRO A 74 8.60 11.55 -2.99
CA PRO A 74 9.69 10.90 -2.27
C PRO A 74 10.54 11.93 -1.51
N THR A 75 10.87 11.63 -0.26
CA THR A 75 11.77 12.45 0.58
C THR A 75 13.12 11.78 0.83
N THR A 76 13.33 10.58 0.28
CA THR A 76 14.59 9.84 0.33
C THR A 76 14.88 9.17 -1.02
N LEU A 77 16.14 8.81 -1.28
CA LEU A 77 16.56 8.14 -2.51
C LEU A 77 16.41 6.60 -2.39
N SER A 78 15.19 6.08 -2.31
CA SER A 78 14.94 4.63 -2.23
C SER A 78 14.57 3.99 -3.57
N GLY A 79 14.09 4.76 -4.55
CA GLY A 79 13.62 4.26 -5.85
C GLY A 79 12.29 3.51 -5.79
N ALA A 80 11.57 3.57 -4.66
CA ALA A 80 10.29 2.88 -4.51
C ALA A 80 9.25 3.46 -5.49
N GLU A 81 9.31 4.75 -5.79
CA GLU A 81 8.48 5.45 -6.77
C GLU A 81 8.68 4.98 -8.22
N HIS A 82 9.74 4.23 -8.50
CA HIS A 82 10.07 3.72 -9.85
C HIS A 82 9.75 2.23 -10.04
N THR A 83 9.09 1.59 -9.06
CA THR A 83 8.74 0.17 -9.11
C THR A 83 7.27 -0.08 -8.86
N GLU A 84 6.76 -1.18 -9.41
CA GLU A 84 5.36 -1.62 -9.19
C GLU A 84 5.21 -2.49 -7.93
N PHE A 85 6.33 -2.93 -7.34
CA PHE A 85 6.32 -3.78 -6.15
C PHE A 85 5.97 -2.99 -4.90
N ALA A 86 5.25 -3.62 -3.97
CA ALA A 86 5.02 -3.11 -2.63
C ALA A 86 5.76 -3.99 -1.61
N GLY A 87 6.72 -3.41 -0.89
CA GLY A 87 7.42 -4.07 0.21
C GLY A 87 6.74 -3.85 1.56
N GLY A 88 6.76 -4.87 2.42
CA GLY A 88 6.36 -4.75 3.82
C GLY A 88 6.59 -6.02 4.61
N ILE A 89 6.28 -5.96 5.90
CA ILE A 89 6.51 -7.06 6.85
C ILE A 89 5.22 -7.47 7.57
N ASN A 90 5.11 -8.75 7.86
CA ASN A 90 4.17 -9.28 8.85
C ASN A 90 5.00 -9.97 9.95
N PRO A 91 5.33 -9.26 11.05
CA PRO A 91 6.17 -9.80 12.11
C PRO A 91 5.48 -10.92 12.91
#